data_AF-A0A7S2CFC9-F1
#
_entry.id   AF-A0A7S2CFC9-F1
#
_cell.length_a   1.000
_cell.length_b   1.000
_cell.length_c   1.000
_cell.angle_alpha   90.00
_cell.angle_beta   90.00
_cell.angle_gamma   90.00
#
_symmetry.space_group_name_H-M   'P 1'
#
loop_
_entity.id
_entity.type
_entity.pdbx_description
1 polymer ?
#
loop_
_entity_poly.entity_id
_entity_poly.type
_entity_poly.pdbx_seq_one_letter_code
_entity_poly.pdbx_strand_id
1 'polypeptide(L)'
;YNYDATSLIQLDQENPDLTNIVFGAHPYMGSPQAGVPGKSAQGFSDLVDTLYAGSERPVFITEFGQGDCGADECYEYPGTWDGVTMSYTEAIATICNARGVSWTPWAWKPSMTDNSATCKPLAINGLNGSNLVLNTGYDAEQGVCADWSKVWSNFGTKA
;
A
#
# COMPACT_ATOMS: atom_id res chain seq x y z
N TYR A 1 -15.25 -3.64 5.50
CA TYR A 1 -15.00 -3.06 4.16
C TYR A 1 -14.13 -4.03 3.39
N ASN A 2 -14.66 -4.69 2.35
CA ASN A 2 -13.88 -5.56 1.46
C ASN A 2 -13.75 -4.87 0.11
N TYR A 3 -12.77 -5.31 -0.69
CA TYR A 3 -12.75 -4.95 -2.10
C TYR A 3 -13.88 -5.64 -2.85
N ASP A 4 -14.46 -4.95 -3.82
CA ASP A 4 -15.53 -5.46 -4.66
C ASP A 4 -15.13 -5.36 -6.13
N ALA A 5 -14.27 -6.29 -6.55
CA ALA A 5 -13.80 -6.37 -7.93
C ALA A 5 -14.95 -6.64 -8.90
N THR A 6 -15.91 -7.47 -8.50
CA THR A 6 -17.05 -7.89 -9.31
C THR A 6 -17.89 -6.69 -9.76
N SER A 7 -18.24 -5.79 -8.85
CA SER A 7 -19.02 -4.60 -9.20
C SER A 7 -18.26 -3.67 -10.16
N LEU A 8 -16.93 -3.57 -10.04
CA LEU A 8 -16.11 -2.76 -10.97
C LEU A 8 -16.05 -3.38 -12.37
N ILE A 9 -15.89 -4.70 -12.45
CA ILE A 9 -15.91 -5.45 -13.70
C ILE A 9 -17.28 -5.34 -14.37
N GLN A 10 -18.35 -5.49 -13.59
CA GLN A 10 -19.72 -5.32 -14.09
C GLN A 10 -19.93 -3.92 -14.67
N LEU A 11 -19.49 -2.87 -13.95
CA LEU A 11 -19.57 -1.50 -14.43
C LEU A 11 -18.87 -1.32 -15.79
N ASP A 12 -17.69 -1.91 -15.98
CA ASP A 12 -16.94 -1.85 -17.24
C ASP A 12 -17.68 -2.58 -18.38
N GLN A 13 -18.19 -3.77 -18.12
CA GLN A 13 -18.94 -4.57 -19.09
C GLN A 13 -20.26 -3.90 -19.52
N GLU A 14 -20.94 -3.20 -18.60
CA GLU A 14 -22.15 -2.44 -18.88
C GLU A 14 -21.88 -1.15 -19.65
N ASN A 15 -20.63 -0.67 -19.67
CA ASN A 15 -20.25 0.61 -20.26
C ASN A 15 -18.98 0.50 -21.13
N PRO A 16 -18.98 -0.35 -22.18
CA PRO A 16 -17.78 -0.65 -22.96
C PRO A 16 -17.20 0.56 -23.69
N ASP A 17 -18.03 1.58 -23.96
CA ASP A 17 -17.63 2.79 -24.70
C ASP A 17 -16.92 3.84 -23.83
N LEU A 18 -16.88 3.68 -22.52
CA LEU A 18 -16.13 4.59 -21.65
C LEU A 18 -14.64 4.34 -21.85
N THR A 19 -13.85 5.38 -22.11
CA THR A 19 -12.42 5.24 -22.47
C THR A 19 -11.46 5.73 -21.39
N ASN A 20 -11.95 6.52 -20.43
CA ASN A 20 -11.12 7.19 -19.42
C ASN A 20 -11.40 6.68 -18.00
N ILE A 21 -11.49 5.35 -17.84
CA ILE A 21 -11.72 4.70 -16.54
C ILE A 21 -10.43 4.06 -16.05
N VAL A 22 -10.15 4.27 -14.76
CA VAL A 22 -9.09 3.60 -14.01
C VAL A 22 -9.72 3.06 -12.73
N PHE A 23 -9.41 1.83 -12.36
CA PHE A 23 -9.91 1.25 -11.11
C PHE A 23 -9.02 1.66 -9.94
N GLY A 24 -9.63 2.34 -8.96
CA GLY A 24 -8.98 2.79 -7.73
C GLY A 24 -9.07 1.77 -6.61
N ALA A 25 -7.99 1.54 -5.87
CA ALA A 25 -8.02 0.80 -4.61
C ALA A 25 -7.17 1.49 -3.54
N HIS A 26 -7.55 1.33 -2.27
CA HIS A 26 -6.85 1.90 -1.11
C HIS A 26 -6.43 0.77 -0.14
N PRO A 27 -5.31 0.08 -0.37
CA PRO A 27 -4.77 -0.91 0.54
C PRO A 27 -4.20 -0.23 1.79
N TYR A 28 -5.02 -0.28 2.83
CA TYR A 28 -4.71 0.23 4.15
C TYR A 28 -4.80 -0.85 5.19
N MET A 29 -3.82 -0.83 6.08
CA MET A 29 -3.86 -1.63 7.29
C MET A 29 -3.89 -0.76 8.53
N GLY A 30 -4.71 -1.17 9.49
CA GLY A 30 -4.87 -0.53 10.78
C GLY A 30 -5.74 -1.43 11.65
N SER A 31 -5.91 -1.06 12.92
CA SER A 31 -6.72 -1.84 13.87
C SER A 31 -8.10 -2.26 13.31
N PRO A 32 -8.85 -1.38 12.61
CA PRO A 32 -10.15 -1.76 12.04
C PRO A 32 -10.08 -2.74 10.86
N GLN A 33 -8.94 -2.86 10.19
CA GLN A 33 -8.71 -3.73 9.03
C GLN A 33 -7.99 -5.03 9.41
N ALA A 34 -7.38 -5.07 10.60
CA ALA A 34 -6.66 -6.22 11.11
C ALA A 34 -7.54 -7.48 11.11
N GLY A 35 -7.03 -8.56 10.52
CA GLY A 35 -7.75 -9.85 10.42
C GLY A 35 -8.86 -9.89 9.37
N VAL A 36 -9.15 -8.79 8.65
CA VAL A 36 -10.08 -8.82 7.51
C VAL A 36 -9.33 -9.41 6.30
N PRO A 37 -9.71 -10.60 5.78
CA PRO A 37 -8.92 -11.28 4.74
C PRO A 37 -8.73 -10.43 3.49
N GLY A 38 -9.79 -9.77 3.03
CA GLY A 38 -9.76 -8.85 1.89
C GLY A 38 -8.97 -7.56 2.11
N LYS A 39 -8.41 -7.31 3.30
CA LYS A 39 -7.53 -6.16 3.57
C LYS A 39 -6.07 -6.55 3.74
N SER A 40 -5.77 -7.84 3.83
CA SER A 40 -4.40 -8.35 3.81
C SER A 40 -3.68 -8.04 2.49
N ALA A 41 -2.35 -8.16 2.48
CA ALA A 41 -1.57 -8.04 1.25
C ALA A 41 -2.01 -9.06 0.20
N GLN A 42 -2.32 -10.30 0.61
CA GLN A 42 -2.88 -11.32 -0.27
C GLN A 42 -4.25 -10.90 -0.83
N GLY A 43 -5.14 -10.38 0.01
CA GLY A 43 -6.45 -9.90 -0.43
C GLY A 43 -6.36 -8.74 -1.43
N PHE A 44 -5.32 -7.90 -1.33
CA PHE A 44 -5.02 -6.88 -2.35
C PHE A 44 -4.49 -7.51 -3.64
N SER A 45 -3.57 -8.46 -3.55
CA SER A 45 -3.09 -9.24 -4.69
C SER A 45 -4.26 -9.89 -5.46
N ASP A 46 -5.16 -10.58 -4.74
CA ASP A 46 -6.33 -11.26 -5.31
C ASP A 46 -7.30 -10.28 -5.99
N LEU A 47 -7.47 -9.07 -5.42
CA LEU A 47 -8.23 -8.00 -6.05
C LEU A 47 -7.63 -7.66 -7.43
N VAL A 48 -6.33 -7.38 -7.50
CA VAL A 48 -5.69 -6.96 -8.75
C VAL A 48 -5.78 -8.07 -9.79
N ASP A 49 -5.54 -9.32 -9.41
CA ASP A 49 -5.66 -10.48 -10.30
C ASP A 49 -7.09 -10.63 -10.84
N THR A 50 -8.10 -10.43 -9.97
CA THR A 50 -9.50 -10.49 -10.37
C THR A 50 -9.85 -9.38 -11.37
N LEU A 51 -9.37 -8.15 -11.12
CA LEU A 51 -9.62 -7.02 -12.02
C LEU A 51 -8.98 -7.24 -13.39
N TYR A 52 -7.71 -7.67 -13.45
CA TYR A 52 -7.03 -7.92 -14.73
C TYR A 52 -7.56 -9.15 -15.48
N ALA A 53 -8.15 -10.13 -14.77
CA ALA A 53 -8.83 -11.24 -15.43
C ALA A 53 -10.19 -10.84 -16.02
N GLY A 54 -10.87 -9.86 -15.43
CA GLY A 54 -12.22 -9.44 -15.81
C GLY A 54 -12.32 -8.18 -16.66
N SER A 55 -11.24 -7.41 -16.78
CA SER A 55 -11.25 -6.08 -17.40
C SER A 55 -9.86 -5.70 -17.90
N GLU A 56 -9.82 -4.94 -19.00
CA GLU A 56 -8.59 -4.34 -19.54
C GLU A 56 -8.26 -2.99 -18.88
N ARG A 57 -9.07 -2.53 -17.92
CA ARG A 57 -8.84 -1.24 -17.26
C ARG A 57 -7.58 -1.28 -16.40
N PRO A 58 -6.77 -0.21 -16.44
CA PRO A 58 -5.65 -0.08 -15.53
C PRO A 58 -6.14 0.04 -14.09
N VAL A 59 -5.33 -0.44 -13.16
CA VAL A 59 -5.51 -0.27 -11.72
C VAL A 59 -4.55 0.81 -11.24
N PHE A 60 -5.03 1.68 -10.36
CA PHE A 60 -4.24 2.71 -9.71
C PHE A 60 -4.53 2.74 -8.21
N ILE A 61 -3.47 2.86 -7.42
CA ILE A 61 -3.57 3.01 -5.97
C ILE A 61 -3.42 4.49 -5.65
N THR A 62 -4.53 5.14 -5.37
CA THR A 62 -4.57 6.55 -4.97
C THR A 62 -4.01 6.80 -3.58
N GLU A 63 -3.95 5.74 -2.75
CA GLU A 63 -3.52 5.85 -1.36
C GLU A 63 -3.23 4.44 -0.81
N PHE A 64 -2.03 4.18 -0.27
CA PHE A 64 -1.75 2.98 0.53
C PHE A 64 -0.86 3.28 1.73
N GLY A 65 -0.94 2.42 2.73
CA GLY A 65 -0.13 2.54 3.93
C GLY A 65 -0.60 1.69 5.08
N GLN A 66 -0.05 1.97 6.25
CA GLN A 66 -0.59 1.45 7.49
C GLN A 66 -0.69 2.55 8.56
N GLY A 67 -1.77 2.53 9.32
CA GLY A 67 -1.99 3.36 10.48
C GLY A 67 -1.39 2.70 11.70
N ASP A 68 -0.36 3.31 12.26
CA ASP A 68 0.49 2.66 13.25
C ASP A 68 0.04 2.91 14.72
N CYS A 69 -0.92 3.79 15.05
CA CYS A 69 -1.06 4.21 16.45
C CYS A 69 -2.48 4.15 17.02
N GLY A 70 -2.70 3.21 17.95
CA GLY A 70 -3.58 3.46 19.09
C GLY A 70 -2.89 4.40 20.11
N ALA A 71 -3.58 4.76 21.19
CA ALA A 71 -3.07 5.71 22.19
C ALA A 71 -1.76 5.27 22.87
N ASP A 72 -1.45 3.97 22.87
CA ASP A 72 -0.44 3.41 23.78
C ASP A 72 0.75 2.70 23.08
N GLU A 73 0.63 2.14 21.87
CA GLU A 73 1.75 1.47 21.17
C GLU A 73 1.66 1.56 19.62
N CYS A 74 2.82 1.52 18.95
CA CYS A 74 2.93 1.41 17.50
C CYS A 74 2.95 -0.06 17.06
N TYR A 75 2.04 -0.48 16.18
CA TYR A 75 1.96 -1.85 15.66
C TYR A 75 2.19 -1.91 14.15
N GLU A 76 3.32 -2.49 13.75
CA GLU A 76 3.61 -2.81 12.35
C GLU A 76 2.88 -4.09 11.93
N TYR A 77 1.97 -3.96 10.96
CA TYR A 77 1.23 -5.10 10.45
C TYR A 77 2.08 -5.91 9.47
N PRO A 78 2.09 -7.25 9.59
CA PRO A 78 2.82 -8.10 8.65
C PRO A 78 2.10 -8.17 7.30
N GLY A 79 2.90 -8.26 6.24
CA GLY A 79 2.50 -8.64 4.90
C GLY A 79 3.21 -9.91 4.45
N THR A 80 2.65 -10.61 3.48
CA THR A 80 3.28 -11.74 2.81
C THR A 80 3.09 -11.60 1.32
N TRP A 81 4.17 -11.79 0.57
CA TRP A 81 4.16 -11.89 -0.89
C TRP A 81 5.10 -13.01 -1.32
N ASP A 82 4.64 -13.90 -2.19
CA ASP A 82 5.40 -15.05 -2.72
C ASP A 82 6.12 -15.88 -1.62
N GLY A 83 5.41 -16.14 -0.51
CA GLY A 83 5.94 -16.89 0.64
C GLY A 83 6.94 -16.12 1.51
N VAL A 84 7.27 -14.87 1.18
CA VAL A 84 8.19 -14.03 1.96
C VAL A 84 7.39 -13.09 2.87
N THR A 85 7.68 -13.15 4.18
CA THR A 85 7.11 -12.21 5.16
C THR A 85 7.90 -10.90 5.17
N MET A 86 7.17 -9.79 5.11
CA MET A 86 7.68 -8.42 5.08
C MET A 86 6.69 -7.48 5.78
N SER A 87 6.91 -6.16 5.78
CA SER A 87 5.88 -5.24 6.29
C SER A 87 4.68 -5.20 5.33
N TYR A 88 3.49 -4.84 5.83
CA TYR A 88 2.31 -4.68 4.99
C TYR A 88 2.60 -3.71 3.83
N THR A 89 3.17 -2.54 4.14
CA THR A 89 3.49 -1.50 3.15
C THR A 89 4.47 -2.00 2.09
N GLU A 90 5.49 -2.76 2.49
CA GLU A 90 6.45 -3.38 1.57
C GLU A 90 5.79 -4.41 0.65
N ALA A 91 4.89 -5.23 1.20
CA ALA A 91 4.15 -6.22 0.42
C ALA A 91 3.26 -5.55 -0.64
N ILE A 92 2.56 -4.46 -0.29
CA ILE A 92 1.74 -3.71 -1.25
C ILE A 92 2.60 -3.12 -2.37
N ALA A 93 3.71 -2.45 -2.03
CA ALA A 93 4.61 -1.87 -3.04
C ALA A 93 5.21 -2.95 -3.96
N THR A 94 5.58 -4.09 -3.40
CA THR A 94 6.09 -5.25 -4.15
C THR A 94 5.05 -5.82 -5.10
N ILE A 95 3.80 -6.00 -4.63
CA ILE A 95 2.67 -6.42 -5.45
C ILE A 95 2.44 -5.44 -6.60
N CYS A 96 2.45 -4.14 -6.32
CA CYS A 96 2.22 -3.12 -7.33
C CYS A 96 3.30 -3.14 -8.40
N ASN A 97 4.57 -3.24 -7.98
CA ASN A 97 5.70 -3.37 -8.90
C ASN A 97 5.60 -4.64 -9.77
N ALA A 98 5.28 -5.79 -9.17
CA ALA A 98 5.15 -7.06 -9.88
C ALA A 98 4.00 -7.07 -10.90
N ARG A 99 2.95 -6.27 -10.67
CA ARG A 99 1.73 -6.23 -11.50
C ARG A 99 1.61 -5.00 -12.39
N GLY A 100 2.60 -4.10 -12.39
CA GLY A 100 2.52 -2.85 -13.15
C GLY A 100 1.42 -1.89 -12.68
N VAL A 101 1.06 -1.94 -11.39
CA VAL A 101 0.07 -1.05 -10.79
C VAL A 101 0.77 0.23 -10.33
N SER A 102 0.29 1.37 -10.80
CA SER A 102 0.77 2.68 -10.33
C SER A 102 0.21 2.99 -8.94
N TRP A 103 0.96 3.69 -8.09
CA TRP A 103 0.59 3.92 -6.70
C TRP A 103 1.02 5.27 -6.15
N THR A 104 0.32 5.72 -5.10
CA THR A 104 0.63 6.90 -4.29
C THR A 104 0.59 6.51 -2.81
N PRO A 105 1.69 6.67 -2.06
CA PRO A 105 1.71 6.33 -0.65
C PRO A 105 1.00 7.42 0.15
N TRP A 106 0.46 7.05 1.31
CA TRP A 106 -0.03 8.04 2.25
C TRP A 106 0.44 7.81 3.69
N ALA A 107 0.85 8.88 4.37
CA ALA A 107 0.93 10.27 3.90
C ALA A 107 2.33 10.61 3.35
N TRP A 108 2.41 11.49 2.33
CA TRP A 108 3.69 12.10 1.90
C TRP A 108 4.30 12.97 3.02
N LYS A 109 3.44 13.56 3.86
CA LYS A 109 3.78 14.31 5.07
C LYS A 109 2.74 13.98 6.15
N PRO A 110 3.12 13.70 7.40
CA PRO A 110 2.17 13.45 8.47
C PRO A 110 1.27 14.68 8.67
N SER A 111 -0.01 14.41 8.87
CA SER A 111 -0.99 15.42 9.27
C SER A 111 -0.85 15.70 10.77
N MET A 112 0.18 16.45 11.18
CA MET A 112 0.28 17.02 12.52
C MET A 112 0.78 18.47 12.42
N THR A 113 -0.02 19.41 12.93
CA THR A 113 0.32 20.85 13.01
C THR A 113 1.13 21.21 14.25
N ASP A 114 1.46 20.23 15.09
CA ASP A 114 2.38 20.40 16.20
C ASP A 114 3.70 19.64 15.91
N ASN A 115 4.82 20.30 16.20
CA ASN A 115 6.16 19.71 16.12
C ASN A 115 6.46 18.76 17.30
N SER A 116 5.44 18.26 18.00
CA SER A 116 5.62 17.39 19.18
C SER A 116 5.32 15.92 18.91
N ALA A 117 4.76 15.59 17.75
CA ALA A 117 4.61 14.22 17.30
C ALA A 117 5.74 13.82 16.35
N THR A 118 6.57 12.92 16.86
CA THR A 118 7.45 12.03 16.13
C THR A 118 6.90 11.70 14.75
N CYS A 119 7.74 11.73 13.71
CA CYS A 119 7.37 11.18 12.42
C CYS A 119 6.95 9.73 12.63
N LYS A 120 5.66 9.46 12.54
CA LYS A 120 5.13 8.12 12.77
C LYS A 120 5.22 7.40 11.43
N PRO A 121 6.19 6.50 11.25
CA PRO A 121 6.55 6.01 9.95
C PRO A 121 5.36 5.26 9.33
N LEU A 122 5.23 5.36 8.01
CA LEU A 122 4.85 4.18 7.25
C LEU A 122 5.94 3.16 7.53
N ALA A 123 5.72 2.25 8.48
CA ALA A 123 6.73 1.24 8.77
C ALA A 123 6.89 0.38 7.49
N ILE A 124 7.93 0.72 6.76
CA ILE A 124 8.53 -0.08 5.70
C ILE A 124 9.81 -0.63 6.34
N ASN A 125 9.63 -1.26 7.51
CA ASN A 125 10.70 -1.96 8.18
C ASN A 125 10.38 -3.44 7.99
N GLY A 126 11.07 -4.08 7.06
CA GLY A 126 10.97 -5.52 6.89
C GLY A 126 11.18 -6.20 8.24
N LEU A 127 10.17 -6.94 8.70
CA LEU A 127 10.17 -7.71 9.95
C LEU A 127 11.32 -8.75 10.05
N ASN A 128 12.18 -8.84 9.04
CA ASN A 128 13.39 -9.66 9.00
C ASN A 128 14.57 -8.95 8.31
N GLY A 129 14.89 -7.71 8.72
CA GLY A 129 16.25 -7.15 8.73
C GLY A 129 17.17 -7.27 7.50
N SER A 130 16.68 -7.59 6.29
CA SER A 130 17.59 -7.99 5.21
C SER A 130 17.25 -7.58 3.78
N ASN A 131 16.09 -7.02 3.40
CA ASN A 131 15.89 -6.70 1.97
C ASN A 131 15.24 -5.37 1.56
N LEU A 132 14.77 -4.53 2.48
CA LEU A 132 14.48 -3.13 2.14
C LEU A 132 14.50 -2.27 3.38
N VAL A 133 15.69 -2.05 3.92
CA VAL A 133 15.84 -1.04 4.97
C VAL A 133 15.77 0.32 4.30
N LEU A 134 14.62 1.00 4.37
CA LEU A 134 14.54 2.43 4.07
C LEU A 134 15.17 3.26 5.20
N ASN A 135 16.35 2.86 5.67
CA ASN A 135 17.09 3.50 6.75
C ASN A 135 17.98 4.63 6.25
N THR A 136 17.51 5.41 5.29
CA THR A 136 18.31 6.52 4.74
C THR A 136 17.65 7.88 4.90
N GLY A 137 16.78 8.01 5.91
CA GLY A 137 16.20 9.31 6.25
C GLY A 137 15.29 9.33 7.48
N TYR A 138 14.89 8.17 8.03
CA TYR A 138 14.15 8.15 9.28
C TYR A 138 15.07 8.47 10.46
N ASP A 139 14.87 9.65 11.02
CA ASP A 139 15.33 10.01 12.35
C ASP A 139 14.09 10.27 13.19
N ALA A 140 13.77 9.30 14.07
CA ALA A 140 12.66 9.39 15.01
C ALA A 140 12.79 10.59 15.95
N GLU A 141 14.04 10.95 16.29
CA GLU A 141 14.38 12.05 17.19
C GLU A 141 14.25 13.42 16.49
N GLN A 142 14.41 13.46 15.16
CA GLN A 142 14.25 14.67 14.35
C GLN A 142 12.90 14.79 13.63
N GLY A 143 12.04 13.78 13.72
CA GLY A 143 10.74 13.81 13.08
C GLY A 143 10.82 13.89 11.56
N VAL A 144 11.63 13.03 10.93
CA VAL A 144 11.77 12.97 9.46
C VAL A 144 11.09 11.71 8.88
N CYS A 145 10.29 11.86 7.82
CA CYS A 145 9.53 10.78 7.18
C CYS A 145 10.39 9.89 6.27
N ALA A 146 9.78 8.81 5.75
CA ALA A 146 10.37 8.02 4.67
C ALA A 146 10.71 8.92 3.47
N ASP A 147 11.97 8.85 3.02
CA ASP A 147 12.43 9.54 1.81
C ASP A 147 11.97 8.76 0.57
N TRP A 148 10.75 9.05 0.13
CA TRP A 148 10.11 8.41 -1.03
C TRP A 148 10.93 8.50 -2.31
N SER A 149 11.83 9.50 -2.44
CA SER A 149 12.71 9.59 -3.61
C SER A 149 13.66 8.40 -3.72
N LYS A 150 14.07 7.81 -2.59
CA LYS A 150 14.91 6.60 -2.51
C LYS A 150 14.09 5.30 -2.62
N VAL A 151 12.80 5.37 -2.32
CA VAL A 151 11.85 4.25 -2.50
C VAL A 151 11.48 4.10 -3.97
N TRP A 152 11.23 5.21 -4.65
CA TRP A 152 10.78 5.22 -6.03
C TRP A 152 11.76 4.58 -7.00
N SER A 153 13.08 4.65 -6.75
CA SER A 153 14.05 3.95 -7.59
C SER A 153 13.98 2.43 -7.46
N ASN A 154 13.47 1.91 -6.35
CA ASN A 154 13.39 0.46 -6.09
C ASN A 154 12.07 -0.16 -6.58
N PHE A 155 11.01 0.65 -6.66
CA PHE A 155 9.66 0.19 -7.01
C PHE A 155 9.03 0.93 -8.21
N GLY A 156 9.73 1.91 -8.77
CA GLY A 156 9.31 2.71 -9.91
C GLY A 156 10.09 2.43 -11.19
N THR A 157 11.03 1.47 -11.16
CA THR A 157 11.77 1.06 -12.36
C THR A 157 11.14 -0.16 -13.02
N LYS A 158 10.36 0.13 -14.08
CA LYS A 158 9.89 -0.71 -15.20
C LYS A 158 9.04 -1.95 -14.90
N ALA A 159 7.77 -1.86 -15.27
CA ALA A 159 7.08 -2.93 -16.00
C ALA A 159 7.53 -2.94 -17.47
#